data_AF-A0A2U1VUT2-F1
#
_entry.id   AF-A0A2U1VUT2-F1
#
_cell.length_a   1.000
_cell.length_b   1.000
_cell.length_c   1.000
_cell.angle_alpha   90.00
_cell.angle_beta   90.00
_cell.angle_gamma   90.00
#
_symmetry.space_group_name_H-M   'P 1'
#
loop_
_entity.id
_entity.type
_entity.pdbx_description
1 polymer ?
#
loop_
_entity_poly.entity_id
_entity_poly.type
_entity_poly.pdbx_seq_one_letter_code
_entity_poly.pdbx_strand_id
1 'polypeptide(L)'
;MDAIRIIKDEHFAIAAVLHALRFQIRAVKDGAPPDFVLLHAILDYIVSYPDRWHHPKEDKFLFAAVRRRSAEADALIGKLEREHALGYPMIETLKRQLVCYEAGDPGAREAFFATAESYATFEYAHLQTEEEQLLPLAERLLTAEDWAAIDAAFQENDNPLFGIKPKDEAERLYQRILALAPAPIGYAPAGR
;
A
#
# COMPACT_ATOMS: atom_id res chain seq x y z
N MET A 1 -5.06 -20.75 6.86
CA MET A 1 -3.66 -20.33 6.82
C MET A 1 -3.57 -18.93 7.37
N ASP A 2 -2.58 -18.62 8.20
CA ASP A 2 -2.47 -17.30 8.82
C ASP A 2 -1.99 -16.24 7.83
N ALA A 3 -1.13 -16.60 6.87
CA ALA A 3 -0.59 -15.70 5.86
C ALA A 3 -1.69 -15.07 4.99
N ILE A 4 -2.65 -15.85 4.47
CA ILE A 4 -3.74 -15.30 3.63
C ILE A 4 -4.55 -14.26 4.40
N ARG A 5 -4.87 -14.54 5.66
CA ARG A 5 -5.59 -13.59 6.51
C ARG A 5 -4.76 -12.34 6.74
N ILE A 6 -3.47 -12.50 7.07
CA ILE A 6 -2.54 -11.38 7.25
C ILE A 6 -2.50 -10.54 5.97
N ILE A 7 -2.19 -11.12 4.81
CA ILE A 7 -2.15 -10.44 3.50
C ILE A 7 -3.42 -9.60 3.28
N LYS A 8 -4.60 -10.19 3.47
CA LYS A 8 -5.88 -9.47 3.31
C LYS A 8 -6.05 -8.34 4.31
N ASP A 9 -5.61 -8.51 5.55
CA ASP A 9 -5.61 -7.43 6.55
C ASP A 9 -4.64 -6.30 6.12
N GLU A 10 -3.47 -6.63 5.56
CA GLU A 10 -2.50 -5.66 5.01
C GLU A 10 -3.10 -4.90 3.81
N HIS A 11 -3.74 -5.62 2.88
CA HIS A 11 -4.44 -5.04 1.71
C HIS A 11 -5.55 -4.10 2.14
N PHE A 12 -6.35 -4.49 3.14
CA PHE A 12 -7.40 -3.65 3.67
C PHE A 12 -6.85 -2.33 4.23
N ALA A 13 -5.72 -2.38 4.96
CA ALA A 13 -5.07 -1.19 5.48
C ALA A 13 -4.55 -0.28 4.37
N ILE A 14 -3.90 -0.84 3.33
CA ILE A 14 -3.46 -0.10 2.14
C ILE A 14 -4.66 0.57 1.45
N ALA A 15 -5.72 -0.21 1.18
CA ALA A 15 -6.95 0.28 0.58
C ALA A 15 -7.61 1.42 1.36
N ALA A 16 -7.57 1.38 2.70
CA ALA A 16 -8.09 2.43 3.56
C ALA A 16 -7.26 3.73 3.46
N VAL A 17 -5.94 3.63 3.39
CA VAL A 17 -5.05 4.80 3.21
C VAL A 17 -5.23 5.43 1.83
N LEU A 18 -5.36 4.61 0.77
CA LEU A 18 -5.69 5.09 -0.58
C LEU A 18 -7.05 5.78 -0.63
N HIS A 19 -8.02 5.26 0.13
CA HIS A 19 -9.33 5.88 0.25
C HIS A 19 -9.23 7.25 0.93
N ALA A 20 -8.43 7.37 2.00
CA ALA A 20 -8.16 8.64 2.66
C ALA A 20 -7.53 9.67 1.70
N LEU A 21 -6.58 9.25 0.86
CA LEU A 21 -5.97 10.10 -0.17
C LEU A 21 -7.02 10.67 -1.14
N ARG A 22 -7.84 9.79 -1.71
CA ARG A 22 -8.92 10.19 -2.64
C ARG A 22 -9.95 11.08 -1.97
N PHE A 23 -10.29 10.79 -0.72
CA PHE A 23 -11.22 11.58 0.07
C PHE A 23 -10.70 13.02 0.26
N GLN A 24 -9.43 13.18 0.62
CA GLN A 24 -8.80 14.51 0.78
C GLN A 24 -8.76 15.27 -0.55
N ILE A 25 -8.37 14.62 -1.64
CA ILE A 25 -8.36 15.24 -2.97
C ILE A 25 -9.76 15.72 -3.36
N ARG A 26 -10.79 14.92 -3.10
CA ARG A 26 -12.18 15.29 -3.37
C ARG A 26 -12.63 16.47 -2.52
N ALA A 27 -12.36 16.46 -1.21
CA ALA A 27 -12.70 17.58 -0.32
C ALA A 27 -12.08 18.89 -0.81
N VAL A 28 -10.81 18.86 -1.24
CA VAL A 28 -10.12 20.05 -1.79
C VAL A 28 -10.69 20.48 -3.14
N LYS A 29 -11.14 19.55 -3.98
CA LYS A 29 -11.88 19.89 -5.23
C LYS A 29 -13.23 20.55 -4.91
N ASP A 30 -13.87 20.15 -3.82
CA ASP A 30 -15.16 20.67 -3.36
C ASP A 30 -15.04 21.97 -2.55
N GLY A 31 -13.83 22.53 -2.41
CA GLY A 31 -13.58 23.85 -1.83
C GLY A 31 -13.00 23.87 -0.42
N ALA A 32 -12.71 22.70 0.18
CA ALA A 32 -11.97 22.64 1.44
C ALA A 32 -10.50 23.07 1.25
N PRO A 33 -9.85 23.64 2.29
CA PRO A 33 -8.41 23.86 2.25
C PRO A 33 -7.65 22.52 2.25
N PRO A 34 -6.48 22.44 1.60
CA PRO A 34 -5.65 21.24 1.66
C PRO A 34 -5.03 21.03 3.05
N ASP A 35 -5.16 19.83 3.60
CA ASP A 35 -4.41 19.40 4.79
C ASP A 35 -3.10 18.73 4.35
N PHE A 36 -2.06 19.55 4.17
CA PHE A 36 -0.74 19.06 3.77
C PHE A 36 -0.11 18.13 4.81
N VAL A 37 -0.40 18.32 6.11
CA VAL A 37 0.13 17.45 7.18
C VAL A 37 -0.42 16.04 7.03
N LEU A 38 -1.72 15.91 6.75
CA LEU A 38 -2.36 14.64 6.47
C LEU A 38 -1.88 14.03 5.14
N LEU A 39 -1.76 14.83 4.07
CA LEU A 39 -1.27 14.35 2.78
C LEU A 39 0.16 13.78 2.89
N HIS A 40 1.06 14.45 3.62
CA HIS A 40 2.41 13.92 3.89
C HIS A 40 2.35 12.62 4.71
N ALA A 41 1.50 12.56 5.74
CA ALA A 41 1.35 11.34 6.55
C ALA A 41 0.85 10.13 5.72
N ILE A 42 -0.09 10.37 4.79
CA ILE A 42 -0.59 9.38 3.84
C ILE A 42 0.53 8.89 2.93
N LEU A 43 1.31 9.79 2.33
CA LEU A 43 2.42 9.41 1.45
C LEU A 43 3.52 8.68 2.22
N ASP A 44 3.80 9.05 3.46
CA ASP A 44 4.78 8.34 4.29
C ASP A 44 4.37 6.88 4.59
N TYR A 45 3.08 6.63 4.82
CA TYR A 45 2.55 5.27 4.95
C TYR A 45 2.74 4.48 3.64
N ILE A 46 2.35 5.06 2.51
CA ILE A 46 2.42 4.43 1.19
C ILE A 46 3.87 4.12 0.78
N VAL A 47 4.84 5.01 1.08
CA VAL A 47 6.28 4.75 0.84
C VAL A 47 6.80 3.61 1.71
N SER A 48 6.32 3.55 2.95
CA SER A 48 6.94 2.69 3.96
C SER A 48 6.37 1.29 3.91
N TYR A 49 5.06 1.13 3.77
CA TYR A 49 4.42 -0.15 4.06
C TYR A 49 4.32 -1.11 2.85
N PRO A 50 3.64 -0.77 1.74
CA PRO A 50 3.62 -1.60 0.53
C PRO A 50 5.03 -2.01 0.07
N ASP A 51 5.87 -1.03 -0.26
CA ASP A 51 7.13 -1.27 -0.96
C ASP A 51 8.25 -1.85 -0.09
N ARG A 52 8.32 -1.49 1.20
CA ARG A 52 9.41 -1.97 2.08
C ARG A 52 9.07 -3.26 2.79
N TRP A 53 7.79 -3.52 3.05
CA TRP A 53 7.39 -4.56 3.97
C TRP A 53 6.45 -5.59 3.35
N HIS A 54 5.41 -5.16 2.64
CA HIS A 54 4.40 -6.07 2.09
C HIS A 54 4.90 -6.79 0.82
N HIS A 55 5.16 -6.06 -0.27
CA HIS A 55 5.57 -6.63 -1.55
C HIS A 55 6.82 -7.53 -1.44
N PRO A 56 7.87 -7.20 -0.64
CA PRO A 56 9.02 -8.08 -0.50
C PRO A 56 8.69 -9.44 0.13
N LYS A 57 7.64 -9.55 0.96
CA LYS A 57 7.20 -10.84 1.52
C LYS A 57 6.50 -11.66 0.44
N GLU A 58 5.69 -11.02 -0.38
CA GLU A 58 5.00 -11.68 -1.49
C GLU A 58 5.99 -12.21 -2.52
N ASP A 59 6.90 -11.36 -2.99
CA ASP A 59 7.93 -11.73 -3.97
C ASP A 59 8.80 -12.89 -3.49
N LYS A 60 9.33 -12.79 -2.26
CA LYS A 60 10.34 -13.74 -1.75
C LYS A 60 9.75 -15.06 -1.28
N PHE A 61 8.51 -15.06 -0.78
CA PHE A 61 7.93 -16.25 -0.16
C PHE A 61 6.76 -16.80 -0.98
N LEU A 62 5.72 -16.00 -1.18
CA LEU A 62 4.49 -16.47 -1.85
C LEU A 62 4.74 -16.75 -3.34
N PHE A 63 5.22 -15.76 -4.10
CA PHE A 63 5.42 -15.86 -5.54
C PHE A 63 6.47 -16.92 -5.86
N ALA A 64 7.58 -16.92 -5.11
CA ALA A 64 8.61 -17.93 -5.21
C ALA A 64 8.08 -19.35 -4.97
N ALA A 65 7.20 -19.56 -3.98
CA ALA A 65 6.61 -20.86 -3.72
C ALA A 65 5.68 -21.32 -4.86
N VAL A 66 4.85 -20.42 -5.38
CA VAL A 66 3.93 -20.72 -6.48
C VAL A 66 4.71 -21.12 -7.73
N ARG A 67 5.76 -20.37 -8.10
CA ARG A 67 6.65 -20.71 -9.24
C ARG A 67 7.32 -22.07 -9.12
N ARG A 68 7.68 -22.50 -7.91
CA ARG A 68 8.28 -23.84 -7.69
C ARG A 68 7.28 -24.98 -7.95
N ARG A 69 5.98 -24.73 -7.78
CA ARG A 69 4.93 -25.75 -7.93
C ARG A 69 4.36 -25.81 -9.34
N SER A 70 4.24 -24.68 -10.04
CA SER A 70 3.64 -24.64 -11.38
C SER A 70 4.05 -23.40 -12.18
N ALA A 71 4.17 -23.57 -13.50
CA ALA A 71 4.33 -22.47 -14.45
C ALA A 71 2.99 -21.77 -14.79
N GLU A 72 1.85 -22.28 -14.30
CA GLU A 72 0.51 -21.72 -14.56
C GLU A 72 0.42 -20.24 -14.16
N ALA A 73 1.12 -19.85 -13.09
CA ALA A 73 1.10 -18.50 -12.55
C ALA A 73 2.15 -17.56 -13.15
N ASP A 74 3.07 -18.03 -14.01
CA ASP A 74 4.29 -17.27 -14.34
C ASP A 74 3.99 -15.91 -14.98
N ALA A 75 3.02 -15.86 -15.88
CA ALA A 75 2.61 -14.61 -16.53
C ALA A 75 1.95 -13.64 -15.54
N LEU A 76 1.13 -14.16 -14.62
CA LEU A 76 0.45 -13.39 -13.57
C LEU A 76 1.48 -12.83 -12.58
N ILE A 77 2.36 -13.67 -12.05
CA ILE A 77 3.44 -13.27 -11.14
C ILE A 77 4.35 -12.26 -11.83
N GLY A 78 4.72 -12.49 -13.09
CA GLY A 78 5.54 -11.53 -13.83
C GLY A 78 4.85 -10.17 -14.04
N LYS A 79 3.51 -10.12 -14.11
CA LYS A 79 2.75 -8.86 -14.10
C LYS A 79 2.85 -8.19 -12.72
N LEU A 80 2.58 -8.93 -11.64
CA LEU A 80 2.59 -8.40 -10.27
C LEU A 80 3.97 -7.87 -9.87
N GLU A 81 5.05 -8.60 -10.16
CA GLU A 81 6.43 -8.14 -9.91
C GLU A 81 6.77 -6.84 -10.67
N ARG A 82 6.27 -6.69 -11.91
CA ARG A 82 6.43 -5.42 -12.65
C ARG A 82 5.62 -4.31 -12.01
N GLU A 83 4.45 -4.61 -11.47
CA GLU A 83 3.62 -3.65 -10.75
C GLU A 83 4.33 -3.19 -9.45
N HIS A 84 4.87 -4.11 -8.65
CA HIS A 84 5.72 -3.77 -7.48
C HIS A 84 6.85 -2.82 -7.86
N ALA A 85 7.54 -3.06 -8.98
CA ALA A 85 8.63 -2.21 -9.44
C ALA A 85 8.17 -0.83 -9.95
N LEU A 86 6.92 -0.71 -10.42
CA LEU A 86 6.34 0.54 -10.93
C LEU A 86 5.75 1.43 -9.83
N GLY A 87 5.34 0.86 -8.69
CA GLY A 87 4.80 1.61 -7.56
C GLY A 87 5.77 2.68 -7.03
N TYR A 88 7.01 2.28 -6.76
CA TYR A 88 8.05 3.16 -6.21
C TYR A 88 8.25 4.49 -6.96
N PRO A 89 8.49 4.53 -8.29
CA PRO A 89 8.66 5.79 -9.01
C PRO A 89 7.38 6.65 -9.05
N MET A 90 6.18 6.06 -8.96
CA MET A 90 4.93 6.82 -8.86
C MET A 90 4.86 7.56 -7.53
N ILE A 91 5.23 6.90 -6.43
CA ILE A 91 5.23 7.49 -5.08
C ILE A 91 6.26 8.62 -4.98
N GLU A 92 7.46 8.42 -5.52
CA GLU A 92 8.48 9.49 -5.56
C GLU A 92 8.01 10.71 -6.36
N THR A 93 7.22 10.47 -7.41
CA THR A 93 6.58 11.55 -8.19
C THR A 93 5.52 12.28 -7.37
N LEU A 94 4.68 11.55 -6.63
CA LEU A 94 3.69 12.14 -5.72
C LEU A 94 4.33 13.03 -4.66
N LYS A 95 5.42 12.57 -4.03
CA LYS A 95 6.13 13.34 -3.00
C LYS A 95 6.64 14.68 -3.55
N ARG A 96 7.28 14.65 -4.72
CA ARG A 96 7.78 15.88 -5.38
C ARG A 96 6.63 16.83 -5.74
N GLN A 97 5.55 16.29 -6.31
CA GLN A 97 4.38 17.10 -6.68
C GLN A 97 3.68 17.70 -5.47
N LEU A 98 3.62 16.99 -4.34
CA LEU A 98 3.04 17.52 -3.10
C LEU A 98 3.83 18.74 -2.60
N VAL A 99 5.17 18.70 -2.66
CA VAL A 99 6.02 19.85 -2.30
C VAL A 99 5.77 21.04 -3.21
N CYS A 100 5.70 20.85 -4.53
CA CYS A 100 5.36 21.91 -5.48
C CYS A 100 3.95 22.46 -5.24
N TYR A 101 3.00 21.59 -4.90
CA TYR A 101 1.64 22.02 -4.58
C TYR A 101 1.61 22.87 -3.30
N GLU A 102 2.33 22.46 -2.26
CA GLU A 102 2.47 23.22 -1.01
C GLU A 102 3.16 24.58 -1.23
N ALA A 103 4.11 24.66 -2.18
CA ALA A 103 4.76 25.91 -2.57
C ALA A 103 3.88 26.85 -3.41
N GLY A 104 2.73 26.38 -3.91
CA GLY A 104 1.83 27.16 -4.77
C GLY A 104 2.28 27.25 -6.22
N ASP A 105 3.10 26.31 -6.69
CA ASP A 105 3.60 26.31 -8.06
C ASP A 105 2.44 26.17 -9.08
N PRO A 106 2.45 26.94 -10.19
CA PRO A 106 1.40 26.87 -11.20
C PRO A 106 1.19 25.45 -11.76
N GLY A 107 -0.03 24.93 -11.63
CA GLY A 107 -0.43 23.60 -12.14
C GLY A 107 0.00 22.42 -11.28
N ALA A 108 0.72 22.63 -10.17
CA ALA A 108 1.21 21.55 -9.32
C ALA A 108 0.07 20.80 -8.60
N ARG A 109 -1.00 21.51 -8.24
CA ARG A 109 -2.22 20.92 -7.67
C ARG A 109 -2.83 19.89 -8.61
N GLU A 110 -3.07 20.27 -9.86
CA GLU A 110 -3.71 19.43 -10.86
C GLU A 110 -2.82 18.23 -11.20
N ALA A 111 -1.50 18.44 -11.27
CA ALA A 111 -0.53 17.36 -11.46
C ALA A 111 -0.55 16.36 -10.30
N PHE A 112 -0.51 16.83 -9.05
CA PHE A 112 -0.61 15.99 -7.87
C PHE A 112 -1.91 15.18 -7.85
N PHE A 113 -3.05 15.82 -8.13
CA PHE A 113 -4.35 15.13 -8.16
C PHE A 113 -4.43 14.05 -9.24
N ALA A 114 -3.90 14.32 -10.44
CA ALA A 114 -3.91 13.36 -11.54
C ALA A 114 -3.02 12.14 -11.24
N THR A 115 -1.83 12.37 -10.68
CA THR A 115 -0.92 11.28 -10.30
C THR A 115 -1.47 10.49 -9.13
N ALA A 116 -2.09 11.14 -8.13
CA ALA A 116 -2.65 10.45 -6.97
C ALA A 116 -3.83 9.56 -7.34
N GLU A 117 -4.68 10.01 -8.27
CA GLU A 117 -5.78 9.20 -8.79
C GLU A 117 -5.28 8.01 -9.62
N SER A 118 -4.25 8.22 -10.44
CA SER A 118 -3.59 7.15 -11.20
C SER A 118 -2.98 6.11 -10.26
N TYR A 119 -2.27 6.55 -9.22
CA TYR A 119 -1.65 5.68 -8.23
C TYR A 119 -2.69 4.86 -7.45
N ALA A 120 -3.74 5.51 -6.93
CA ALA A 120 -4.79 4.79 -6.22
C ALA A 120 -5.48 3.74 -7.13
N THR A 121 -5.77 4.09 -8.39
CA THR A 121 -6.36 3.15 -9.35
C THR A 121 -5.45 1.95 -9.62
N PHE A 122 -4.15 2.22 -9.80
CA PHE A 122 -3.13 1.21 -10.00
C PHE A 122 -3.06 0.22 -8.83
N GLU A 123 -2.93 0.73 -7.60
CA GLU A 123 -2.86 -0.09 -6.39
C GLU A 123 -4.14 -0.90 -6.16
N TYR A 124 -5.33 -0.31 -6.32
CA TYR A 124 -6.57 -1.08 -6.18
C TYR A 124 -6.67 -2.24 -7.18
N ALA A 125 -6.26 -2.02 -8.43
CA ALA A 125 -6.25 -3.09 -9.44
C ALA A 125 -5.20 -4.17 -9.14
N HIS A 126 -4.07 -3.77 -8.56
CA HIS A 126 -3.01 -4.65 -8.12
C HIS A 126 -3.50 -5.58 -6.98
N LEU A 127 -3.97 -5.01 -5.86
CA LEU A 127 -4.51 -5.78 -4.73
C LEU A 127 -5.67 -6.69 -5.14
N GLN A 128 -6.56 -6.21 -6.03
CA GLN A 128 -7.65 -7.03 -6.56
C GLN A 128 -7.13 -8.22 -7.37
N THR A 129 -6.09 -8.02 -8.19
CA THR A 129 -5.48 -9.09 -8.98
C THR A 129 -4.92 -10.17 -8.05
N GLU A 130 -4.26 -9.77 -6.97
CA GLU A 130 -3.72 -10.72 -6.00
C GLU A 130 -4.80 -11.51 -5.30
N GLU A 131 -5.82 -10.84 -4.76
CA GLU A 131 -6.88 -11.50 -4.00
C GLU A 131 -7.79 -12.38 -4.84
N GLU A 132 -8.12 -11.97 -6.07
CA GLU A 132 -9.09 -12.67 -6.92
C GLU A 132 -8.43 -13.75 -7.80
N GLN A 133 -7.12 -13.63 -8.09
CA GLN A 133 -6.45 -14.53 -9.03
C GLN A 133 -5.28 -15.26 -8.37
N LEU A 134 -4.34 -14.54 -7.74
CA LEU A 134 -3.14 -15.17 -7.22
C LEU A 134 -3.41 -16.01 -5.97
N LEU A 135 -4.09 -15.48 -4.96
CA LEU A 135 -4.34 -16.19 -3.71
C LEU A 135 -5.12 -17.50 -3.93
N PRO A 136 -6.20 -17.54 -4.73
CA PRO A 136 -6.89 -18.81 -5.04
C PRO A 136 -6.01 -19.82 -5.77
N LEU A 137 -5.11 -19.34 -6.64
CA LEU A 137 -4.16 -20.18 -7.34
C LEU A 137 -3.11 -20.75 -6.37
N ALA A 138 -2.61 -19.93 -5.45
CA ALA A 138 -1.69 -20.35 -4.40
C ALA A 138 -2.33 -21.39 -3.46
N GLU A 139 -3.57 -21.17 -3.02
CA GLU A 139 -4.31 -22.13 -2.18
C GLU A 139 -4.45 -23.50 -2.86
N ARG A 140 -4.64 -23.52 -4.18
CA ARG A 140 -4.77 -24.76 -4.96
C ARG A 140 -3.43 -25.48 -5.17
N LEU A 141 -2.34 -24.73 -5.39
CA LEU A 141 -1.05 -25.28 -5.80
C LEU A 141 -0.11 -25.61 -4.64
N LEU A 142 -0.18 -24.83 -3.55
CA LEU A 142 0.78 -24.90 -2.46
C LEU A 142 0.42 -26.00 -1.46
N THR A 143 1.46 -26.67 -0.97
CA THR A 143 1.33 -27.70 0.07
C THR A 143 1.38 -27.08 1.47
N ALA A 144 1.02 -27.86 2.49
CA ALA A 144 1.16 -27.43 3.88
C ALA A 144 2.59 -27.04 4.27
N GLU A 145 3.61 -27.67 3.66
CA GLU A 145 5.02 -27.34 3.90
C GLU A 145 5.39 -25.98 3.29
N ASP A 146 4.90 -25.66 2.09
CA ASP A 146 5.10 -24.35 1.49
C ASP A 146 4.44 -23.26 2.34
N TRP A 147 3.21 -23.52 2.79
CA TRP A 147 2.47 -22.60 3.64
C TRP A 147 3.13 -22.37 5.00
N ALA A 148 3.79 -23.36 5.59
CA ALA A 148 4.50 -23.18 6.85
C ALA A 148 5.61 -22.10 6.76
N ALA A 149 6.36 -22.08 5.65
CA ALA A 149 7.39 -21.06 5.42
C ALA A 149 6.78 -19.67 5.15
N ILE A 150 5.67 -19.61 4.43
CA ILE A 150 4.96 -18.36 4.13
C ILE A 150 4.31 -17.80 5.41
N ASP A 151 3.62 -18.63 6.19
CA ASP A 151 3.04 -18.27 7.48
C ASP A 151 4.11 -17.71 8.42
N ALA A 152 5.27 -18.38 8.51
CA ALA A 152 6.40 -17.88 9.29
C ALA A 152 6.87 -16.50 8.80
N ALA A 153 7.03 -16.29 7.49
CA ALA A 153 7.48 -15.00 6.95
C ALA A 153 6.48 -13.84 7.14
N PHE A 154 5.19 -14.13 7.09
CA PHE A 154 4.14 -13.11 7.32
C PHE A 154 3.89 -12.86 8.82
N GLN A 155 4.21 -13.83 9.68
CA GLN A 155 4.17 -13.68 11.14
C GLN A 155 5.46 -13.02 11.69
N GLU A 156 6.63 -13.42 11.20
CA GLU A 156 7.94 -12.84 11.52
C GLU A 156 8.03 -11.44 10.91
N ASN A 157 7.80 -10.45 11.76
CA ASN A 157 7.97 -9.04 11.43
C ASN A 157 9.17 -8.48 12.19
N ASP A 158 10.30 -9.18 12.14
CA ASP A 158 11.55 -8.71 12.74
C ASP A 158 12.53 -8.33 11.62
N ASN A 159 12.90 -7.05 11.60
CA ASN A 159 14.13 -6.62 10.94
C ASN A 159 15.18 -6.39 12.04
N PRO A 160 16.14 -7.32 12.22
CA PRO A 160 17.15 -7.22 13.27
C PRO A 160 18.09 -6.01 13.13
N LEU A 161 18.07 -5.29 12.01
CA LEU A 161 19.00 -4.18 11.73
C LEU A 161 18.54 -2.80 12.24
N PHE A 162 17.25 -2.60 12.55
CA PHE A 162 16.70 -1.25 12.82
C PHE A 162 15.96 -1.09 14.14
N GLY A 163 15.76 -2.15 14.94
CA GLY A 163 15.18 -2.06 16.29
C GLY A 163 13.72 -1.58 16.38
N ILE A 164 13.08 -1.28 15.25
CA ILE A 164 11.64 -1.00 15.12
C ILE A 164 11.03 -2.15 14.32
N LYS A 165 9.94 -2.74 14.82
CA LYS A 165 9.22 -3.75 14.06
C LYS A 165 8.51 -3.06 12.89
N PRO A 166 8.62 -3.55 11.65
CA PRO A 166 7.88 -3.05 10.48
C PRO A 166 6.40 -2.77 10.74
N LYS A 167 5.76 -3.68 11.49
CA LYS A 167 4.37 -3.55 11.91
C LYS A 167 4.15 -2.36 12.85
N ASP A 168 5.07 -2.08 13.77
CA ASP A 168 4.95 -0.96 14.71
C ASP A 168 5.11 0.38 13.99
N GLU A 169 6.00 0.46 12.98
CA GLU A 169 6.13 1.64 12.14
C GLU A 169 4.87 1.87 11.29
N ALA A 170 4.37 0.83 10.62
CA ALA A 170 3.15 0.89 9.83
C ALA A 170 1.94 1.27 10.68
N GLU A 171 1.77 0.64 11.85
CA GLU A 171 0.72 0.96 12.81
C GLU A 171 0.83 2.41 13.27
N ARG A 172 2.03 2.89 13.59
CA ARG A 172 2.25 4.28 13.99
C ARG A 172 1.87 5.27 12.88
N LEU A 173 2.24 4.98 11.63
CA LEU A 173 1.87 5.81 10.48
C LEU A 173 0.35 5.78 10.25
N TYR A 174 -0.28 4.61 10.38
CA TYR A 174 -1.72 4.46 10.26
C TYR A 174 -2.47 5.23 11.36
N GLN A 175 -2.07 5.08 12.62
CA GLN A 175 -2.63 5.84 13.74
C GLN A 175 -2.44 7.35 13.58
N ARG A 176 -1.30 7.78 13.02
CA ARG A 176 -1.08 9.19 12.69
C ARG A 176 -2.08 9.68 11.64
N ILE A 177 -2.37 8.90 10.60
CA ILE A 177 -3.40 9.23 9.61
C ILE A 177 -4.78 9.35 10.28
N LEU A 178 -5.17 8.38 11.12
CA LEU A 178 -6.46 8.42 11.83
C LEU A 178 -6.59 9.61 12.78
N ALA A 179 -5.48 10.02 13.43
CA ALA A 179 -5.46 11.18 14.32
C ALA A 179 -5.52 12.52 13.59
N LEU A 180 -5.12 12.57 12.32
CA LEU A 180 -5.11 13.77 11.50
C LEU A 180 -6.39 13.90 10.65
N ALA A 181 -6.96 12.80 10.19
CA ALA A 181 -8.12 12.81 9.33
C ALA A 181 -9.43 13.06 10.11
N PRO A 182 -10.34 13.92 9.61
CA PRO A 182 -11.67 14.05 10.19
C PRO A 182 -12.54 12.83 9.84
N ALA A 183 -13.70 12.73 10.49
CA ALA A 183 -14.73 11.76 10.10
C ALA A 183 -15.10 11.92 8.61
N PRO A 184 -15.35 10.83 7.86
CA PRO A 184 -15.46 9.44 8.33
C PRO A 184 -14.13 8.65 8.37
N ILE A 185 -13.01 9.27 7.98
CA ILE A 185 -11.72 8.57 7.85
C ILE A 185 -11.04 8.38 9.20
N GLY A 186 -11.07 9.40 10.05
CA GLY A 186 -10.41 9.41 11.34
C GLY A 186 -11.23 10.13 12.41
N TYR A 187 -10.55 10.51 13.49
CA TYR A 187 -11.16 11.09 14.68
C TYR A 187 -10.69 12.53 14.97
N ALA A 188 -10.07 13.20 13.99
CA ALA A 188 -9.73 14.61 14.12
C ALA A 188 -10.99 15.49 14.14
N PRO A 189 -10.99 16.62 14.87
CA PRO A 189 -12.06 17.62 14.80
C PRO A 189 -12.23 18.17 13.37
N ALA A 190 -13.46 18.38 12.93
CA ALA A 190 -13.73 18.97 11.62
C ALA A 190 -13.31 20.46 11.57
N GLY A 191 -12.63 20.87 10.49
CA GLY A 191 -12.37 22.28 10.16
C GLY A 191 -11.10 22.90 10.76
N ARG A 192 -9.95 22.24 10.63
CA ARG A 192 -8.65 22.90 10.85
C ARG A 192 -8.32 23.90 9.74
#